data_AF-A0A9X2ENC6-F1
#
_entry.id   AF-A0A9X2ENC6-F1
#
_cell.length_a   1.000
_cell.length_b   1.000
_cell.length_c   1.000
_cell.angle_alpha   90.00
_cell.angle_beta   90.00
_cell.angle_gamma   90.00
#
_symmetry.space_group_name_H-M   'P 1'
#
loop_
_entity.id
_entity.type
_entity.pdbx_description
1 polymer ?
#
loop_
_entity_poly.entity_id
_entity_poly.type
_entity_poly.pdbx_seq_one_letter_code
_entity_poly.pdbx_strand_id
1 'polypeptide(L)'
;MAFTPFNGESIKYDLFLDEVSLTHPSDPSKFYYEVPGVIVADEKAIQINHENFNFSMRWNGEHHHYWHGLNPGQTPFGIIPEIPGVGGRWFLYTMGTPVQYSFYDGTQSLMGTGYAQLDKGWYDKESSAGMAYSMGLSDDLYYMFTGAKLGDSDLEMWAGRYISNEHDLAFYPAFNNLSVKRVIDSCSGYMKIELNKIRYKLVVEAQADINSFYPNEFPSVIIFGGEQRYMKSMQAKMNFSLYKKGDLIESIYMPQALLEFSGPMACDDFFE
;
A
#
# COMPACT_ATOMS: atom_id res chain seq x y z
N MET A 1 6.47 3.09 -14.19
CA MET A 1 5.62 1.95 -14.62
C MET A 1 5.69 0.89 -13.55
N ALA A 2 4.54 0.40 -13.07
CA ALA A 2 4.48 -0.73 -12.14
C ALA A 2 4.09 -1.99 -12.93
N PHE A 3 4.85 -3.06 -12.78
CA PHE A 3 4.69 -4.31 -13.52
C PHE A 3 4.41 -5.46 -12.54
N THR A 4 3.48 -6.33 -12.88
CA THR A 4 3.25 -7.59 -12.20
C THR A 4 3.44 -8.70 -13.22
N PRO A 5 4.34 -9.67 -13.01
CA PRO A 5 4.53 -10.76 -13.95
C PRO A 5 3.26 -11.62 -14.00
N PHE A 6 2.68 -11.78 -15.19
CA PHE A 6 1.48 -12.62 -15.39
C PHE A 6 1.76 -14.12 -15.26
N ASN A 7 3.00 -14.57 -15.52
CA ASN A 7 3.37 -15.99 -15.61
C ASN A 7 4.63 -16.34 -14.79
N GLY A 8 4.80 -15.74 -13.60
CA GLY A 8 5.91 -16.06 -12.72
C GLY A 8 5.68 -17.36 -11.93
N GLU A 9 6.69 -18.23 -11.82
CA GLU A 9 6.65 -19.33 -10.87
C GLU A 9 6.66 -18.76 -9.43
N SER A 10 5.68 -19.16 -8.63
CA SER A 10 5.57 -18.72 -7.25
C SER A 10 6.27 -19.71 -6.32
N ILE A 11 7.25 -19.22 -5.56
CA ILE A 11 7.95 -20.00 -4.54
C ILE A 11 7.31 -19.69 -3.19
N LYS A 12 6.90 -20.73 -2.46
CA LYS A 12 6.26 -20.63 -1.14
C LYS A 12 7.14 -21.28 -0.10
N TYR A 13 7.32 -20.61 1.03
CA TYR A 13 8.00 -21.14 2.20
C TYR A 13 6.96 -21.35 3.30
N ASP A 14 6.88 -22.57 3.82
CA ASP A 14 6.14 -22.87 5.05
C ASP A 14 7.12 -22.71 6.21
N LEU A 15 6.90 -21.69 7.03
CA LEU A 15 7.79 -21.30 8.11
C LEU A 15 7.02 -21.20 9.42
N PHE A 16 7.60 -21.71 10.49
CA PHE A 16 7.16 -21.44 11.84
C PHE A 16 7.65 -20.06 12.31
N LEU A 17 6.95 -19.50 13.31
CA LEU A 17 7.25 -18.15 13.81
C LEU A 17 8.68 -18.04 14.37
N ASP A 18 9.21 -19.10 14.96
CA ASP A 18 10.57 -19.18 15.51
C ASP A 18 11.66 -19.34 14.43
N GLU A 19 11.28 -19.61 13.18
CA GLU A 19 12.16 -19.60 12.02
C GLU A 19 12.27 -18.22 11.36
N VAL A 20 11.48 -17.24 11.83
CA VAL A 20 11.47 -15.86 11.34
C VAL A 20 11.99 -14.91 12.41
N SER A 21 12.99 -14.09 12.05
CA SER A 21 13.53 -13.07 12.95
C SER A 21 12.86 -11.73 12.72
N LEU A 22 12.04 -11.31 13.69
CA LEU A 22 11.28 -10.04 13.65
C LEU A 22 11.92 -8.92 14.49
N THR A 23 13.02 -9.20 15.18
CA THR A 23 13.71 -8.24 16.05
C THR A 23 15.09 -7.95 15.50
N HIS A 24 15.44 -6.68 15.37
CA HIS A 24 16.75 -6.28 14.87
C HIS A 24 17.87 -6.75 15.81
N PRO A 25 18.95 -7.38 15.30
CA PRO A 25 19.99 -7.98 16.13
C PRO A 25 20.70 -7.02 17.09
N SER A 26 20.82 -5.74 16.71
CA SER A 26 21.52 -4.73 17.50
C SER A 26 20.61 -3.67 18.15
N ASP A 27 19.32 -3.61 17.81
CA ASP A 27 18.44 -2.51 18.21
C ASP A 27 16.96 -2.89 18.10
N PRO A 28 16.37 -3.49 19.15
CA PRO A 28 14.99 -4.00 19.13
C PRO A 28 13.90 -2.97 18.78
N SER A 29 14.22 -1.68 18.76
CA SER A 29 13.27 -0.62 18.42
C SER A 29 13.09 -0.39 16.91
N LYS A 30 13.93 -1.03 16.09
CA LYS A 30 13.96 -0.85 14.62
C LYS A 30 13.19 -1.93 13.89
N PHE A 31 12.68 -1.57 12.71
CA PHE A 31 12.12 -2.54 11.78
C PHE A 31 13.16 -3.60 11.40
N TYR A 32 12.75 -4.85 11.47
CA TYR A 32 13.52 -5.98 11.00
C TYR A 32 12.59 -7.13 10.60
N TYR A 33 12.93 -7.78 9.51
CA TYR A 33 12.28 -9.00 9.05
C TYR A 33 13.32 -9.86 8.34
N GLU A 34 13.61 -11.03 8.87
CA GLU A 34 14.54 -11.97 8.28
C GLU A 34 13.93 -13.38 8.23
N VAL A 35 14.03 -14.00 7.06
CA VAL A 35 13.93 -15.45 6.88
C VAL A 35 15.33 -15.92 6.50
N PRO A 36 16.02 -16.70 7.35
CA PRO A 36 17.41 -17.10 7.12
C PRO A 36 17.62 -17.70 5.73
N GLY A 37 18.57 -17.13 4.98
CA GLY A 37 18.93 -17.58 3.63
C GLY A 37 17.96 -17.17 2.52
N VAL A 38 16.83 -16.52 2.83
CA VAL A 38 15.80 -16.14 1.84
C VAL A 38 15.65 -14.62 1.73
N ILE A 39 15.36 -13.94 2.84
CA ILE A 39 15.12 -12.48 2.83
C ILE A 39 15.66 -11.84 4.11
N VAL A 40 16.24 -10.65 3.96
CA VAL A 40 16.54 -9.72 5.05
C VAL A 40 16.03 -8.34 4.67
N ALA A 41 15.13 -7.78 5.47
CA ALA A 41 14.59 -6.44 5.29
C ALA A 41 14.73 -5.64 6.59
N ASP A 42 15.29 -4.45 6.49
CA ASP A 42 15.50 -3.55 7.63
C ASP A 42 15.26 -2.09 7.23
N GLU A 43 15.56 -1.17 8.15
CA GLU A 43 15.45 0.28 7.98
C GLU A 43 16.42 0.85 6.93
N LYS A 44 17.21 0.03 6.22
CA LYS A 44 18.24 0.46 5.25
C LYS A 44 18.15 -0.24 3.90
N ALA A 45 17.71 -1.50 3.89
CA ALA A 45 17.79 -2.35 2.72
C ALA A 45 16.74 -3.47 2.73
N ILE A 46 16.49 -4.02 1.53
CA ILE A 46 15.84 -5.30 1.32
C ILE A 46 16.78 -6.15 0.50
N GLN A 47 17.04 -7.38 0.95
CA GLN A 47 17.85 -8.37 0.26
C GLN A 47 17.03 -9.64 0.16
N ILE A 48 16.89 -10.17 -1.05
CA ILE A 48 16.27 -11.47 -1.31
C ILE A 48 17.31 -12.31 -2.04
N ASN A 49 17.63 -13.47 -1.47
CA ASN A 49 18.58 -14.41 -2.02
C ASN A 49 17.87 -15.74 -2.27
N HIS A 50 17.93 -16.21 -3.50
CA HIS A 50 17.38 -17.47 -3.94
C HIS A 50 18.26 -18.05 -5.07
N GLU A 51 18.26 -19.37 -5.25
CA GLU A 51 19.19 -20.07 -6.15
C GLU A 51 19.25 -19.47 -7.56
N ASN A 52 18.09 -19.06 -8.09
CA ASN A 52 17.96 -18.44 -9.41
C ASN A 52 17.38 -17.02 -9.35
N PHE A 53 17.43 -16.36 -8.19
CA PHE A 53 16.94 -14.98 -8.06
C PHE A 53 17.69 -14.26 -6.95
N ASN A 54 18.29 -13.12 -7.27
CA ASN A 54 18.88 -12.22 -6.30
C ASN A 54 18.33 -10.82 -6.51
N PHE A 55 17.80 -10.23 -5.46
CA PHE A 55 17.37 -8.85 -5.45
C PHE A 55 18.01 -8.16 -4.25
N SER A 56 18.60 -7.00 -4.50
CA SER A 56 19.02 -6.11 -3.42
C SER A 56 18.51 -4.71 -3.71
N MET A 57 18.06 -4.05 -2.65
CA MET A 57 17.64 -2.67 -2.67
C MET A 57 18.20 -2.00 -1.43
N ARG A 58 18.71 -0.78 -1.60
CA ARG A 58 19.14 0.08 -0.51
C ARG A 58 18.59 1.48 -0.71
N TRP A 59 18.34 2.18 0.39
CA TRP A 59 17.96 3.59 0.30
C TRP A 59 19.08 4.42 -0.35
N ASN A 60 18.68 5.39 -1.16
CA ASN A 60 19.56 6.27 -1.91
C ASN A 60 19.27 7.74 -1.54
N GLY A 61 19.41 8.06 -0.25
CA GLY A 61 19.18 9.41 0.27
C GLY A 61 18.39 9.41 1.58
N GLU A 62 17.68 10.50 1.81
CA GLU A 62 16.79 10.67 2.97
C GLU A 62 15.60 9.71 2.87
N HIS A 63 15.19 9.19 4.02
CA HIS A 63 14.09 8.26 4.13
C HIS A 63 12.78 9.02 4.36
N HIS A 64 11.84 8.90 3.43
CA HIS A 64 10.50 9.47 3.55
C HIS A 64 9.57 8.54 4.35
N HIS A 65 9.79 8.50 5.66
CA HIS A 65 8.89 7.79 6.58
C HIS A 65 7.48 8.36 6.48
N TYR A 66 6.47 7.52 6.38
CA TYR A 66 5.08 7.97 6.44
C TYR A 66 4.69 8.36 7.88
N TRP A 67 5.24 7.66 8.87
CA TRP A 67 4.95 7.88 10.30
C TRP A 67 6.23 8.23 11.06
N HIS A 68 6.16 9.23 11.92
CA HIS A 68 7.29 9.71 12.71
C HIS A 68 7.30 9.20 14.17
N GLY A 69 6.66 8.05 14.45
CA GLY A 69 6.54 7.46 15.80
C GLY A 69 7.63 6.43 16.14
N LEU A 70 7.74 6.09 17.44
CA LEU A 70 8.63 5.03 17.94
C LEU A 70 8.08 3.65 17.60
N ASN A 71 8.92 2.78 17.03
CA ASN A 71 8.59 1.41 16.61
C ASN A 71 7.37 1.28 15.66
N PRO A 72 7.52 1.66 14.38
CA PRO A 72 6.51 1.47 13.36
C PRO A 72 6.03 0.03 13.16
N GLY A 73 6.80 -0.97 13.62
CA GLY A 73 6.46 -2.39 13.50
C GLY A 73 5.36 -2.88 14.45
N GLN A 74 4.98 -2.08 15.46
CA GLN A 74 3.95 -2.46 16.44
C GLN A 74 2.56 -1.98 16.04
N THR A 75 2.41 -0.71 15.68
CA THR A 75 1.23 -0.13 15.00
C THR A 75 1.39 1.39 14.75
N PRO A 76 1.10 1.91 13.55
CA PRO A 76 1.15 3.35 13.24
C PRO A 76 0.07 4.19 13.89
N PHE A 77 -1.02 3.57 14.32
CA PHE A 77 -2.27 4.31 14.49
C PHE A 77 -2.45 4.92 15.90
N GLY A 78 -1.39 4.94 16.71
CA GLY A 78 -1.46 5.47 18.08
C GLY A 78 -2.46 4.67 18.92
N ILE A 79 -3.51 5.33 19.42
CA ILE A 79 -4.59 4.71 20.22
C ILE A 79 -5.69 4.06 19.37
N ILE A 80 -5.74 4.33 18.06
CA ILE A 80 -6.75 3.74 17.15
C ILE A 80 -6.79 2.19 17.19
N PRO A 81 -5.66 1.46 17.32
CA PRO A 81 -5.64 0.01 17.51
C PRO A 81 -6.28 -0.45 18.81
N GLU A 82 -6.41 0.44 19.80
CA GLU A 82 -7.11 0.18 21.06
C GLU A 82 -8.63 0.23 20.89
N ILE A 83 -9.13 0.74 19.75
CA ILE A 83 -10.55 0.70 19.42
C ILE A 83 -10.92 -0.75 19.08
N PRO A 84 -11.85 -1.37 19.82
CA PRO A 84 -12.29 -2.75 19.55
C PRO A 84 -12.75 -2.92 18.11
N GLY A 85 -12.32 -4.00 17.46
CA GLY A 85 -12.69 -4.31 16.07
C GLY A 85 -11.88 -3.56 14.99
N VAL A 86 -11.03 -2.59 15.37
CA VAL A 86 -10.14 -1.93 14.41
C VAL A 86 -8.94 -2.81 14.14
N GLY A 87 -8.23 -3.23 15.20
CA GLY A 87 -6.97 -3.96 15.12
C GLY A 87 -5.95 -3.19 14.29
N GLY A 88 -4.88 -2.68 14.90
CA GLY A 88 -3.86 -1.94 14.16
C GLY A 88 -3.03 -2.84 13.25
N ARG A 89 -3.59 -3.27 12.11
CA ARG A 89 -3.07 -4.40 11.34
C ARG A 89 -2.59 -4.08 9.94
N TRP A 90 -2.53 -2.81 9.60
CA TRP A 90 -1.93 -2.38 8.35
C TRP A 90 -1.14 -1.10 8.61
N PHE A 91 0.02 -1.00 7.98
CA PHE A 91 0.96 0.06 8.22
C PHE A 91 1.76 0.37 6.98
N LEU A 92 1.75 1.63 6.56
CA LEU A 92 2.68 2.11 5.55
C LEU A 92 3.95 2.65 6.23
N TYR A 93 5.09 2.01 6.01
CA TYR A 93 6.36 2.43 6.57
C TYR A 93 7.00 3.58 5.77
N THR A 94 7.14 3.38 4.46
CA THR A 94 7.82 4.34 3.58
C THR A 94 7.05 4.56 2.30
N MET A 95 7.10 5.78 1.75
CA MET A 95 6.49 6.11 0.46
C MET A 95 7.31 7.16 -0.26
N GLY A 96 7.67 6.87 -1.51
CA GLY A 96 8.47 7.78 -2.33
C GLY A 96 9.91 7.91 -1.85
N THR A 97 10.45 6.88 -1.18
CA THR A 97 11.85 6.88 -0.73
C THR A 97 12.75 6.48 -1.89
N PRO A 98 13.74 7.31 -2.29
CA PRO A 98 14.65 6.97 -3.36
C PRO A 98 15.49 5.74 -3.03
N VAL A 99 15.67 4.84 -4.00
CA VAL A 99 16.42 3.61 -3.83
C VAL A 99 17.42 3.38 -4.96
N GLN A 100 18.43 2.59 -4.66
CA GLN A 100 19.23 1.89 -5.66
C GLN A 100 18.93 0.41 -5.54
N TYR A 101 18.77 -0.26 -6.67
CA TYR A 101 18.47 -1.69 -6.69
C TYR A 101 19.36 -2.44 -7.67
N SER A 102 19.53 -3.73 -7.41
CA SER A 102 20.12 -4.72 -8.30
C SER A 102 19.22 -5.95 -8.34
N PHE A 103 19.07 -6.52 -9.52
CA PHE A 103 18.26 -7.71 -9.76
C PHE A 103 19.05 -8.69 -10.64
N TYR A 104 18.91 -9.98 -10.36
CA TYR A 104 19.39 -11.07 -11.19
C TYR A 104 18.41 -12.24 -11.12
N ASP A 105 17.99 -12.81 -12.24
CA ASP A 105 17.03 -13.95 -12.32
C ASP A 105 17.66 -15.26 -12.83
N GLY A 106 18.98 -15.41 -12.68
CA GLY A 106 19.69 -16.54 -13.27
C GLY A 106 20.09 -16.30 -14.73
N THR A 107 19.42 -15.39 -15.45
CA THR A 107 19.69 -15.12 -16.87
C THR A 107 20.14 -13.69 -17.14
N GLN A 108 19.43 -12.71 -16.58
CA GLN A 108 19.62 -11.28 -16.82
C GLN A 108 19.94 -10.57 -15.52
N SER A 109 20.80 -9.56 -15.60
CA SER A 109 21.08 -8.66 -14.48
C SER A 109 20.67 -7.24 -14.83
N LEU A 110 20.01 -6.55 -13.89
CA LEU A 110 19.65 -5.14 -14.01
C LEU A 110 20.10 -4.40 -12.75
N MET A 111 20.59 -3.17 -12.91
CA MET A 111 20.85 -2.26 -11.80
C MET A 111 20.27 -0.90 -12.15
N GLY A 112 19.76 -0.19 -11.15
CA GLY A 112 19.15 1.10 -11.38
C GLY A 112 18.83 1.87 -10.11
N THR A 113 18.14 2.98 -10.31
CA THR A 113 17.52 3.76 -9.25
C THR A 113 16.01 3.73 -9.41
N GLY A 114 15.29 3.99 -8.33
CA GLY A 114 13.84 4.05 -8.34
C GLY A 114 13.31 4.61 -7.03
N TYR A 115 12.05 4.33 -6.75
CA TYR A 115 11.42 4.69 -5.49
C TYR A 115 10.75 3.46 -4.89
N ALA A 116 10.86 3.34 -3.58
CA ALA A 116 10.23 2.28 -2.84
C ALA A 116 9.01 2.79 -2.07
N GLN A 117 8.06 1.87 -1.98
CA GLN A 117 7.00 1.91 -0.99
C GLN A 117 7.11 0.61 -0.19
N LEU A 118 7.05 0.71 1.13
CA LEU A 118 7.04 -0.44 2.03
C LEU A 118 5.80 -0.32 2.91
N ASP A 119 4.85 -1.21 2.70
CA ASP A 119 3.72 -1.42 3.59
C ASP A 119 3.80 -2.82 4.22
N LYS A 120 3.24 -2.93 5.42
CA LYS A 120 3.13 -4.17 6.19
C LYS A 120 1.68 -4.31 6.63
N GLY A 121 1.02 -5.38 6.21
CA GLY A 121 -0.33 -5.73 6.63
C GLY A 121 -0.38 -7.13 7.23
N TRP A 122 -1.26 -7.34 8.21
CA TRP A 122 -1.58 -8.64 8.79
C TRP A 122 -3.09 -8.81 8.92
N TYR A 123 -3.70 -9.43 7.92
CA TYR A 123 -5.14 -9.62 7.89
C TYR A 123 -5.52 -10.88 8.68
N ASP A 124 -6.51 -10.79 9.54
CA ASP A 124 -7.34 -11.95 9.89
C ASP A 124 -8.77 -11.73 9.40
N LYS A 125 -9.54 -12.83 9.35
CA LYS A 125 -10.93 -12.82 8.85
C LYS A 125 -11.83 -11.80 9.57
N GLU A 126 -11.49 -11.40 10.80
CA GLU A 126 -12.30 -10.54 11.66
C GLU A 126 -11.96 -9.04 11.53
N SER A 127 -10.78 -8.68 11.02
CA SER A 127 -10.25 -7.29 11.11
C SER A 127 -10.47 -6.40 9.90
N SER A 128 -10.65 -6.96 8.71
CA SER A 128 -10.99 -6.18 7.51
C SER A 128 -12.04 -6.94 6.73
N ALA A 129 -13.21 -6.35 6.51
CA ALA A 129 -14.21 -6.95 5.62
C ALA A 129 -13.90 -6.68 4.13
N GLY A 130 -13.08 -5.67 3.81
CA GLY A 130 -12.68 -5.32 2.45
C GLY A 130 -12.04 -3.93 2.39
N MET A 131 -11.34 -3.66 1.29
CA MET A 131 -10.57 -2.42 1.11
C MET A 131 -10.70 -1.83 -0.30
N ALA A 132 -10.45 -0.54 -0.40
CA ALA A 132 -10.08 0.15 -1.62
C ALA A 132 -8.65 0.66 -1.44
N TYR A 133 -7.85 0.54 -2.49
CA TYR A 133 -6.45 0.93 -2.45
C TYR A 133 -6.03 1.51 -3.79
N SER A 134 -5.22 2.56 -3.75
CA SER A 134 -4.63 3.13 -4.95
C SER A 134 -3.26 3.70 -4.63
N MET A 135 -2.33 3.48 -5.55
CA MET A 135 -0.98 4.03 -5.45
C MET A 135 -0.48 4.42 -6.83
N GLY A 136 0.40 5.42 -6.86
CA GLY A 136 0.96 5.90 -8.09
C GLY A 136 2.25 6.67 -7.90
N LEU A 137 3.04 6.67 -8.97
CA LEU A 137 4.36 7.26 -9.04
C LEU A 137 4.54 7.90 -10.42
N SER A 138 4.78 9.21 -10.43
CA SER A 138 5.26 9.98 -11.58
C SER A 138 6.35 10.96 -11.15
N ASP A 139 6.92 11.68 -12.11
CA ASP A 139 7.89 12.75 -11.83
C ASP A 139 7.29 13.89 -11.01
N ASP A 140 5.97 14.08 -11.09
CA ASP A 140 5.24 15.18 -10.44
C ASP A 140 4.58 14.78 -9.11
N LEU A 141 4.31 13.48 -8.90
CA LEU A 141 3.48 13.01 -7.79
C LEU A 141 3.79 11.58 -7.35
N TYR A 142 3.88 11.41 -6.05
CA TYR A 142 3.97 10.13 -5.34
C TYR A 142 2.79 10.08 -4.38
N TYR A 143 1.99 9.01 -4.46
CA TYR A 143 0.88 8.89 -3.54
C TYR A 143 0.52 7.44 -3.25
N MET A 144 -0.16 7.27 -2.12
CA MET A 144 -0.90 6.07 -1.76
C MET A 144 -2.13 6.50 -0.96
N PHE A 145 -3.29 5.94 -1.30
CA PHE A 145 -4.53 6.05 -0.54
C PHE A 145 -5.10 4.66 -0.29
N THR A 146 -5.62 4.46 0.91
CA THR A 146 -6.39 3.28 1.23
C THR A 146 -7.58 3.61 2.09
N GLY A 147 -8.66 2.86 1.90
CA GLY A 147 -9.85 2.87 2.73
C GLY A 147 -10.28 1.45 3.02
N ALA A 148 -10.69 1.17 4.26
CA ALA A 148 -11.20 -0.16 4.63
C ALA A 148 -12.35 -0.07 5.62
N LYS A 149 -13.27 -1.03 5.53
CA LYS A 149 -14.29 -1.25 6.57
C LYS A 149 -13.69 -2.03 7.73
N LEU A 150 -14.05 -1.64 8.94
CA LEU A 150 -13.58 -2.27 10.17
C LEU A 150 -14.48 -3.46 10.52
N GLY A 151 -14.02 -4.68 10.21
CA GLY A 151 -14.84 -5.90 10.29
C GLY A 151 -16.21 -5.69 9.65
N ASP A 152 -17.27 -6.14 10.33
CA ASP A 152 -18.66 -5.99 9.87
C ASP A 152 -19.31 -4.65 10.27
N SER A 153 -18.54 -3.66 10.74
CA SER A 153 -19.09 -2.37 11.16
C SER A 153 -19.37 -1.43 9.98
N ASP A 154 -20.22 -0.43 10.23
CA ASP A 154 -20.44 0.70 9.32
C ASP A 154 -19.29 1.72 9.33
N LEU A 155 -18.27 1.50 10.17
CA LEU A 155 -17.11 2.38 10.26
C LEU A 155 -16.12 2.03 9.14
N GLU A 156 -15.80 3.06 8.36
CA GLU A 156 -14.82 2.99 7.29
C GLU A 156 -13.74 4.03 7.54
N MET A 157 -12.48 3.58 7.52
CA MET A 157 -11.31 4.41 7.78
C MET A 157 -10.50 4.58 6.52
N TRP A 158 -10.01 5.80 6.30
CA TRP A 158 -9.19 6.17 5.15
C TRP A 158 -7.89 6.81 5.60
N ALA A 159 -6.80 6.45 4.94
CA ALA A 159 -5.50 7.06 5.12
C ALA A 159 -4.81 7.25 3.77
N GLY A 160 -3.87 8.17 3.71
CA GLY A 160 -2.97 8.25 2.57
C GLY A 160 -2.00 9.41 2.66
N ARG A 161 -1.06 9.46 1.73
CA ARG A 161 -0.10 10.55 1.62
C ARG A 161 0.01 10.98 0.17
N TYR A 162 0.24 12.26 0.01
CA TYR A 162 0.34 12.96 -1.26
C TYR A 162 1.64 13.76 -1.24
N ILE A 163 2.59 13.44 -2.12
CA ILE A 163 3.88 14.12 -2.22
C ILE A 163 4.05 14.63 -3.64
N SER A 164 3.85 15.93 -3.83
CA SER A 164 4.19 16.65 -5.06
C SER A 164 5.49 17.44 -4.87
N ASN A 165 5.94 18.13 -5.92
CA ASN A 165 7.10 19.03 -5.86
C ASN A 165 6.95 20.16 -4.83
N GLU A 166 5.71 20.58 -4.52
CA GLU A 166 5.43 21.73 -3.65
C GLU A 166 4.81 21.32 -2.30
N HIS A 167 4.30 20.10 -2.19
CA HIS A 167 3.48 19.68 -1.06
C HIS A 167 3.78 18.25 -0.62
N ASP A 168 4.03 18.08 0.68
CA ASP A 168 4.05 16.78 1.35
C ASP A 168 2.94 16.74 2.39
N LEU A 169 1.86 16.03 2.07
CA LEU A 169 0.64 15.97 2.87
C LEU A 169 0.33 14.53 3.26
N ALA A 170 0.55 14.21 4.53
CA ALA A 170 0.02 13.02 5.16
C ALA A 170 -1.42 13.27 5.68
N PHE A 171 -2.31 12.34 5.33
CA PHE A 171 -3.68 12.20 5.84
C PHE A 171 -3.70 10.99 6.77
N TYR A 172 -3.74 11.30 8.06
CA TYR A 172 -3.92 10.30 9.10
C TYR A 172 -5.31 9.66 8.99
N PRO A 173 -5.48 8.44 9.55
CA PRO A 173 -6.74 7.73 9.49
C PRO A 173 -7.91 8.62 9.86
N ALA A 174 -8.85 8.66 8.95
CA ALA A 174 -9.96 9.57 8.93
C ALA A 174 -11.23 8.76 8.67
N PHE A 175 -12.30 9.05 9.40
CA PHE A 175 -13.53 8.30 9.28
C PHE A 175 -14.38 8.83 8.11
N ASN A 176 -14.95 7.90 7.35
CA ASN A 176 -15.95 8.22 6.35
C ASN A 176 -17.14 8.96 7.00
N ASN A 177 -17.75 9.89 6.26
CA ASN A 177 -18.81 10.81 6.71
C ASN A 177 -18.42 11.84 7.80
N LEU A 178 -17.21 11.78 8.36
CA LEU A 178 -16.70 12.79 9.30
C LEU A 178 -15.66 13.70 8.64
N SER A 179 -14.57 13.09 8.17
CA SER A 179 -13.39 13.80 7.62
C SER A 179 -13.07 13.36 6.19
N VAL A 180 -13.72 12.29 5.73
CA VAL A 180 -13.62 11.77 4.37
C VAL A 180 -14.99 11.61 3.76
N LYS A 181 -15.11 11.94 2.47
CA LYS A 181 -16.24 11.56 1.64
C LYS A 181 -15.72 10.71 0.51
N ARG A 182 -16.45 9.65 0.16
CA ARG A 182 -16.05 8.77 -0.94
C ARG A 182 -17.23 8.29 -1.77
N VAL A 183 -17.00 8.11 -3.05
CA VAL A 183 -17.88 7.45 -4.00
C VAL A 183 -17.07 6.35 -4.66
N ILE A 184 -17.53 5.10 -4.55
CA ILE A 184 -16.88 3.95 -5.16
C ILE A 184 -17.94 3.27 -6.02
N ASP A 185 -17.61 3.04 -7.28
CA ASP A 185 -18.33 2.19 -8.21
C ASP A 185 -17.30 1.28 -8.90
N SER A 186 -16.95 0.19 -8.22
CA SER A 186 -15.90 -0.73 -8.64
C SER A 186 -16.25 -1.47 -9.92
N CYS A 187 -17.54 -1.68 -10.22
CA CYS A 187 -18.00 -2.29 -11.46
C CYS A 187 -17.78 -1.39 -12.69
N SER A 188 -17.73 -0.07 -12.51
CA SER A 188 -17.26 0.85 -13.55
C SER A 188 -15.79 1.22 -13.42
N GLY A 189 -15.06 0.68 -12.44
CA GLY A 189 -13.66 1.01 -12.18
C GLY A 189 -13.45 2.44 -11.65
N TYR A 190 -14.48 3.03 -11.04
CA TYR A 190 -14.47 4.42 -10.57
C TYR A 190 -14.31 4.53 -9.05
N MET A 191 -13.48 5.49 -8.62
CA MET A 191 -13.36 5.88 -7.22
C MET A 191 -13.12 7.38 -7.11
N LYS A 192 -13.85 8.04 -6.22
CA LYS A 192 -13.61 9.43 -5.82
C LYS A 192 -13.49 9.52 -4.31
N ILE A 193 -12.45 10.21 -3.85
CA ILE A 193 -12.19 10.42 -2.43
C ILE A 193 -11.93 11.91 -2.20
N GLU A 194 -12.58 12.46 -1.17
CA GLU A 194 -12.31 13.79 -0.64
C GLU A 194 -11.71 13.65 0.76
N LEU A 195 -10.43 13.98 0.90
CA LEU A 195 -9.69 13.97 2.16
C LEU A 195 -9.57 15.39 2.70
N ASN A 196 -10.11 15.64 3.89
CA ASN A 196 -10.10 16.96 4.51
C ASN A 196 -9.09 17.04 5.68
N LYS A 197 -8.32 18.12 5.70
CA LYS A 197 -7.43 18.55 6.79
C LYS A 197 -7.73 20.02 7.10
N ILE A 198 -7.35 20.52 8.28
CA ILE A 198 -7.73 21.86 8.79
C ILE A 198 -7.59 23.00 7.75
N ARG A 199 -6.55 22.95 6.89
CA ARG A 199 -6.30 23.97 5.86
C ARG A 199 -6.34 23.45 4.44
N TYR A 200 -6.40 22.14 4.25
CA TYR A 200 -6.22 21.49 2.96
C TYR A 200 -7.37 20.54 2.69
N LYS A 201 -7.81 20.50 1.44
CA LYS A 201 -8.75 19.49 0.94
C LYS A 201 -8.13 18.88 -0.30
N LEU A 202 -7.97 17.57 -0.32
CA LEU A 202 -7.53 16.83 -1.50
C LEU A 202 -8.71 16.07 -2.07
N VAL A 203 -9.01 16.29 -3.35
CA VAL A 203 -9.96 15.48 -4.11
C VAL A 203 -9.16 14.60 -5.06
N VAL A 204 -9.40 13.30 -4.98
CA VAL A 204 -8.80 12.27 -5.82
C VAL A 204 -9.90 11.62 -6.63
N GLU A 205 -9.74 11.55 -7.94
CA GLU A 205 -10.66 10.85 -8.84
C GLU A 205 -9.87 9.83 -9.66
N ALA A 206 -10.24 8.56 -9.52
CA ALA A 206 -9.63 7.42 -10.17
C ALA A 206 -10.62 6.78 -11.14
N GLN A 207 -10.13 6.40 -12.32
CA GLN A 207 -10.90 5.69 -13.33
C GLN A 207 -10.03 4.64 -14.03
N ALA A 208 -10.45 3.38 -13.99
CA ALA A 208 -9.86 2.30 -14.79
C ALA A 208 -10.93 1.69 -15.69
N ASP A 209 -10.52 1.12 -16.84
CA ASP A 209 -11.40 0.26 -17.64
C ASP A 209 -11.66 -1.03 -16.84
N ILE A 210 -12.92 -1.45 -16.71
CA ILE A 210 -13.25 -2.68 -15.99
C ILE A 210 -12.51 -3.91 -16.56
N ASN A 211 -12.27 -3.93 -17.87
CA ASN A 211 -11.54 -5.01 -18.54
C ASN A 211 -10.03 -4.99 -18.26
N SER A 212 -9.53 -3.92 -17.65
CA SER A 212 -8.13 -3.85 -17.20
C SER A 212 -7.91 -4.47 -15.82
N PHE A 213 -8.99 -4.81 -15.11
CA PHE A 213 -8.90 -5.50 -13.83
C PHE A 213 -8.62 -6.99 -14.03
N TYR A 214 -7.84 -7.55 -13.12
CA TYR A 214 -7.61 -8.98 -12.99
C TYR A 214 -7.85 -9.40 -11.54
N PRO A 215 -8.30 -10.65 -11.31
CA PRO A 215 -8.40 -11.18 -9.96
C PRO A 215 -7.01 -11.28 -9.35
N ASN A 216 -6.87 -10.85 -8.10
CA ASN A 216 -5.67 -11.03 -7.31
C ASN A 216 -6.01 -11.83 -6.06
N GLU A 217 -5.15 -12.77 -5.70
CA GLU A 217 -5.29 -13.54 -4.46
C GLU A 217 -4.04 -13.32 -3.62
N PHE A 218 -4.22 -12.83 -2.39
CA PHE A 218 -3.09 -12.69 -1.47
C PHE A 218 -2.60 -14.09 -1.05
N PRO A 219 -1.28 -14.30 -0.87
CA PRO A 219 -0.75 -15.57 -0.39
C PRO A 219 -1.40 -16.06 0.91
N SER A 220 -1.74 -15.13 1.83
CA SER A 220 -2.46 -15.45 3.06
C SER A 220 -3.89 -15.97 2.81
N VAL A 221 -4.59 -15.48 1.80
CA VAL A 221 -5.90 -15.98 1.38
C VAL A 221 -5.77 -17.42 0.87
N ILE A 222 -4.75 -17.70 0.06
CA ILE A 222 -4.49 -19.03 -0.50
C ILE A 222 -4.10 -20.04 0.59
N ILE A 223 -3.27 -19.63 1.56
CA ILE A 223 -2.72 -20.51 2.60
C ILE A 223 -3.74 -20.74 3.72
N PHE A 224 -4.46 -19.70 4.16
CA PHE A 224 -5.40 -19.78 5.29
C PHE A 224 -6.86 -19.97 4.87
N GLY A 225 -7.14 -20.14 3.57
CA GLY A 225 -8.50 -20.31 3.06
C GLY A 225 -9.38 -19.07 3.25
N GLY A 226 -8.79 -17.88 3.09
CA GLY A 226 -9.52 -16.62 3.17
C GLY A 226 -10.57 -16.50 2.05
N GLU A 227 -11.65 -15.78 2.31
CA GLU A 227 -12.77 -15.63 1.36
C GLU A 227 -12.71 -14.33 0.55
N GLN A 228 -11.72 -13.47 0.81
CA GLN A 228 -11.65 -12.15 0.17
C GLN A 228 -11.07 -12.23 -1.23
N ARG A 229 -11.92 -11.94 -2.20
CA ARG A 229 -11.55 -11.72 -3.59
C ARG A 229 -11.09 -10.29 -3.79
N TYR A 230 -10.05 -10.11 -4.57
CA TYR A 230 -9.51 -8.80 -4.93
C TYR A 230 -9.58 -8.64 -6.44
N MET A 231 -9.93 -7.44 -6.88
CA MET A 231 -9.78 -7.03 -8.27
C MET A 231 -8.76 -5.90 -8.32
N LYS A 232 -7.81 -6.01 -9.24
CA LYS A 232 -6.68 -5.08 -9.36
C LYS A 232 -6.51 -4.62 -10.80
N SER A 233 -6.33 -3.31 -11.00
CA SER A 233 -5.91 -2.72 -12.26
C SER A 233 -4.63 -1.92 -12.08
N MET A 234 -3.72 -2.00 -13.06
CA MET A 234 -2.50 -1.21 -13.15
C MET A 234 -2.62 -0.06 -14.17
N GLN A 235 -3.83 0.24 -14.61
CA GLN A 235 -4.12 1.16 -15.72
C GLN A 235 -5.08 2.28 -15.31
N ALA A 236 -5.22 2.54 -14.00
CA ALA A 236 -6.10 3.60 -13.51
C ALA A 236 -5.53 4.98 -13.88
N LYS A 237 -6.39 5.84 -14.42
CA LYS A 237 -6.13 7.26 -14.62
C LYS A 237 -6.58 8.01 -13.38
N MET A 238 -5.75 8.93 -12.90
CA MET A 238 -6.01 9.67 -11.67
C MET A 238 -6.00 11.17 -11.92
N ASN A 239 -6.95 11.89 -11.32
CA ASN A 239 -6.95 13.34 -11.22
C ASN A 239 -6.87 13.74 -9.75
N PHE A 240 -5.96 14.67 -9.47
CA PHE A 240 -5.77 15.26 -8.15
C PHE A 240 -6.16 16.72 -8.21
N SER A 241 -6.92 17.17 -7.21
CA SER A 241 -7.25 18.58 -7.00
C SER A 241 -7.02 18.92 -5.55
N LEU A 242 -5.94 19.66 -5.28
CA LEU A 242 -5.56 20.11 -3.95
C LEU A 242 -6.02 21.54 -3.74
N TYR A 243 -6.81 21.75 -2.69
CA TYR A 243 -7.31 23.04 -2.28
C TYR A 243 -6.66 23.47 -0.97
N LYS A 244 -6.38 24.76 -0.81
CA LYS A 244 -5.93 25.38 0.44
C LYS A 244 -6.87 26.52 0.81
N LYS A 245 -7.54 26.39 1.96
CA LYS A 245 -8.57 27.36 2.42
C LYS A 245 -9.68 27.66 1.39
N GLY A 246 -10.00 26.68 0.53
CA GLY A 246 -11.08 26.80 -0.47
C GLY A 246 -10.58 27.07 -1.90
N ASP A 247 -9.39 27.62 -2.06
CA ASP A 247 -8.81 27.89 -3.39
C ASP A 247 -8.10 26.65 -3.93
N LEU A 248 -8.30 26.34 -5.22
CA LEU A 248 -7.55 25.30 -5.91
C LEU A 248 -6.11 25.78 -6.09
N ILE A 249 -5.16 25.07 -5.47
CA ILE A 249 -3.74 25.44 -5.50
C ILE A 249 -2.88 24.48 -6.33
N GLU A 250 -3.35 23.26 -6.58
CA GLU A 250 -2.62 22.29 -7.38
C GLU A 250 -3.60 21.34 -8.08
N SER A 251 -3.31 21.01 -9.34
CA SER A 251 -4.02 19.95 -10.06
C SER A 251 -3.02 19.12 -10.85
N ILE A 252 -3.03 17.81 -10.61
CA ILE A 252 -2.11 16.86 -11.23
C ILE A 252 -2.93 15.74 -11.86
N TYR A 253 -2.59 15.39 -13.09
CA TYR A 253 -3.13 14.23 -13.77
C TYR A 253 -2.06 13.14 -13.84
N MET A 254 -2.40 11.93 -13.41
CA MET A 254 -1.55 10.76 -13.55
C MET A 254 -2.20 9.79 -14.54
N PRO A 255 -1.56 9.50 -15.69
CA PRO A 255 -2.16 8.67 -16.72
C PRO A 255 -2.20 7.18 -16.37
N GLN A 256 -1.47 6.76 -15.34
CA GLN A 256 -1.36 5.37 -14.94
C GLN A 256 -1.09 5.26 -13.43
N ALA A 257 -1.90 4.47 -12.76
CA ALA A 257 -1.77 4.11 -11.36
C ALA A 257 -2.34 2.72 -11.11
N LEU A 258 -2.04 2.20 -9.93
CA LEU A 258 -2.68 1.02 -9.40
C LEU A 258 -4.00 1.41 -8.73
N LEU A 259 -5.05 0.63 -8.98
CA LEU A 259 -6.35 0.70 -8.32
C LEU A 259 -6.81 -0.70 -7.96
N GLU A 260 -7.19 -0.89 -6.71
CA GLU A 260 -7.55 -2.18 -6.11
C GLU A 260 -8.84 -2.05 -5.30
N PHE A 261 -9.69 -3.06 -5.41
CA PHE A 261 -10.90 -3.22 -4.61
C PHE A 261 -11.01 -4.64 -4.08
N SER A 262 -11.52 -4.81 -2.86
CA SER A 262 -11.72 -6.12 -2.24
C SER A 262 -12.94 -6.19 -1.33
N GLY A 263 -13.40 -7.42 -1.09
CA GLY A 263 -14.55 -7.69 -0.24
C GLY A 263 -15.79 -6.89 -0.70
N PRO A 264 -16.53 -6.23 0.21
CA PRO A 264 -17.70 -5.40 -0.12
C PRO A 264 -17.42 -4.19 -1.02
N MET A 265 -16.15 -3.86 -1.29
CA MET A 265 -15.80 -2.79 -2.22
C MET A 265 -15.54 -3.30 -3.64
N ALA A 266 -15.35 -4.60 -3.84
CA ALA A 266 -15.15 -5.19 -5.15
C ALA A 266 -16.48 -5.31 -5.92
N CYS A 267 -16.39 -5.48 -7.24
CA CYS A 267 -17.55 -5.76 -8.08
C CYS A 267 -17.88 -7.25 -8.01
N ASP A 268 -19.10 -7.60 -7.61
CA ASP A 268 -19.53 -9.00 -7.52
C ASP A 268 -19.50 -9.70 -8.89
N ASP A 269 -20.06 -9.05 -9.91
CA ASP A 269 -20.14 -9.53 -11.30
C ASP A 269 -18.77 -9.76 -11.96
N PHE A 270 -17.68 -9.21 -11.40
CA PHE A 270 -16.34 -9.37 -11.95
C PHE A 270 -15.79 -10.80 -11.78
N PHE A 271 -16.29 -11.54 -10.80
CA PHE A 271 -15.78 -12.87 -10.45
C PHE A 271 -16.69 -14.03 -10.89
N GLU A 272 -17.78 -13.74 -11.59
CA GLU A 272 -18.70 -14.72 -12.18
C GLU A 272 -18.30 -15.09 -13.61
#